data_AF-A0A349H7G2-F1
#
_entry.id   AF-A0A349H7G2-F1
#
_cell.length_a   1.000
_cell.length_b   1.000
_cell.length_c   1.000
_cell.angle_alpha   90.00
_cell.angle_beta   90.00
_cell.angle_gamma   90.00
#
_symmetry.space_group_name_H-M   'P 1'
#
loop_
_entity.id
_entity.type
_entity.pdbx_description
1 polymer ?
#
loop_
_entity_poly.entity_id
_entity_poly.type
_entity_poly.pdbx_seq_one_letter_code
_entity_poly.pdbx_strand_id
1 'polypeptide(L)'
;MKEPTLTRMQESVSSLKKDFIEWSDALSVGVEEVDQQHKGLAQMVNELNGAIHGGWGKETRDDIIVKLLEYTRVHFATEESLMSISNYPHLKEHKKQHENLIDIVKAYVKKYNENPEASNYEFLFFLKRWLVEHIMKDDKLMGEYLIKTGSVKTKKPTSWWGGLRKPFGH
;
A
#
# COMPACT_ATOMS: atom_id res chain seq x y z
N MET A 1 -22.98 -1.99 -39.32
CA MET A 1 -21.84 -1.90 -38.40
C MET A 1 -22.07 -0.68 -37.54
N LYS A 2 -22.19 -0.81 -36.21
CA LYS A 2 -22.47 0.33 -35.32
C LYS A 2 -21.13 0.86 -34.80
N GLU A 3 -20.83 2.12 -35.06
CA GLU A 3 -19.67 2.82 -34.51
C GLU A 3 -19.71 2.77 -32.97
N PRO A 4 -18.59 2.49 -32.29
CA PRO A 4 -18.56 2.49 -30.84
C PRO A 4 -18.73 3.92 -30.30
N THR A 5 -19.58 4.08 -29.29
CA THR A 5 -19.83 5.35 -28.60
C THR A 5 -18.60 5.77 -27.77
N LEU A 6 -18.35 7.07 -27.67
CA LEU A 6 -17.20 7.66 -26.93
C LEU A 6 -17.06 7.13 -25.49
N THR A 7 -18.19 6.85 -24.83
CA THR A 7 -18.25 6.25 -23.49
C THR A 7 -17.57 4.88 -23.44
N ARG A 8 -17.79 4.03 -24.46
CA ARG A 8 -17.21 2.68 -24.55
C ARG A 8 -15.70 2.72 -24.81
N MET A 9 -15.22 3.77 -25.48
CA MET A 9 -13.78 3.99 -25.66
C MET A 9 -13.11 4.50 -24.38
N GLN A 10 -13.76 5.40 -23.63
CA GLN A 10 -13.26 5.87 -22.33
C GLN A 10 -13.20 4.73 -21.28
N GLU A 11 -14.19 3.84 -21.27
CA GLU A 11 -14.19 2.63 -20.42
C GLU A 11 -13.12 1.62 -20.86
N SER A 12 -12.88 1.42 -22.16
CA SER A 12 -11.87 0.48 -22.66
C SER A 12 -10.42 0.96 -22.49
N VAL A 13 -10.20 2.28 -22.44
CA VAL A 13 -8.87 2.86 -22.21
C VAL A 13 -8.52 2.86 -20.72
N SER A 14 -9.52 2.96 -19.82
CA SER A 14 -9.28 2.82 -18.38
C SER A 14 -8.85 1.39 -18.01
N SER A 15 -9.32 0.38 -18.76
CA SER A 15 -8.96 -1.04 -18.55
C SER A 15 -7.58 -1.46 -19.09
N LEU A 16 -6.78 -0.53 -19.63
CA LEU A 16 -5.45 -0.80 -20.20
C LEU A 16 -4.30 -0.08 -19.48
N LYS A 17 -4.55 0.67 -18.41
CA LYS A 17 -3.47 1.18 -17.56
C LYS A 17 -3.19 0.20 -16.44
N LYS A 18 -2.03 -0.45 -16.54
CA LYS A 18 -1.39 -1.15 -15.43
C LYS A 18 -1.22 -0.18 -14.25
N ASP A 19 -1.65 -0.58 -13.06
CA ASP A 19 -1.50 0.25 -11.87
C ASP A 19 -0.02 0.57 -11.63
N PHE A 20 0.25 1.77 -11.09
CA PHE A 20 1.63 2.17 -10.80
C PHE A 20 2.24 1.27 -9.73
N ILE A 21 1.47 0.89 -8.72
CA ILE A 21 1.74 -0.17 -7.75
C ILE A 21 0.65 -1.22 -7.90
N GLU A 22 1.02 -2.40 -8.38
CA GLU A 22 0.12 -3.54 -8.43
C GLU A 22 0.20 -4.34 -7.15
N TRP A 23 -0.94 -4.48 -6.47
CA TRP A 23 -1.03 -5.43 -5.38
C TRP A 23 -0.86 -6.86 -5.89
N SER A 24 -0.05 -7.65 -5.20
CA SER A 24 0.06 -9.09 -5.42
C SER A 24 0.31 -9.78 -4.09
N ASP A 25 0.14 -11.10 -4.02
CA ASP A 25 0.47 -11.86 -2.80
C ASP A 25 1.96 -11.78 -2.44
N ALA A 26 2.83 -11.34 -3.37
CA ALA A 26 4.21 -11.03 -3.06
C ALA A 26 4.34 -9.87 -2.06
N LEU A 27 3.38 -8.94 -2.00
CA LEU A 27 3.37 -7.83 -1.03
C LEU A 27 2.60 -8.17 0.26
N SER A 28 2.05 -9.39 0.38
CA SER A 28 1.38 -9.82 1.60
C SER A 28 2.40 -10.14 2.70
N VAL A 29 2.09 -9.72 3.92
CA VAL A 29 2.83 -10.08 5.15
C VAL A 29 2.09 -11.15 5.96
N GLY A 30 0.93 -11.62 5.48
CA GLY A 30 0.13 -12.68 6.09
C GLY A 30 -0.73 -12.25 7.29
N VAL A 31 -0.67 -10.95 7.64
CA VAL A 31 -1.50 -10.33 8.68
C VAL A 31 -2.59 -9.52 8.00
N GLU A 32 -3.83 -9.99 8.08
CA GLU A 32 -4.95 -9.47 7.27
C GLU A 32 -5.17 -7.96 7.42
N GLU A 33 -5.07 -7.44 8.65
CA GLU A 33 -5.23 -6.01 8.93
C GLU A 33 -4.12 -5.17 8.27
N VAL A 34 -2.87 -5.63 8.32
CA VAL A 34 -1.72 -4.95 7.72
C VAL A 34 -1.79 -5.03 6.19
N ASP A 35 -2.12 -6.19 5.63
CA ASP A 35 -2.33 -6.36 4.19
C ASP A 35 -3.43 -5.42 3.65
N GLN A 36 -4.51 -5.21 4.40
CA GLN A 36 -5.57 -4.27 4.03
C GLN A 36 -5.06 -2.82 4.04
N GLN A 37 -4.22 -2.46 5.01
CA GLN A 37 -3.60 -1.15 5.06
C GLN A 37 -2.61 -0.93 3.91
N HIS A 38 -1.75 -1.90 3.60
CA HIS A 38 -0.82 -1.78 2.47
C HIS A 38 -1.55 -1.64 1.13
N LYS A 39 -2.68 -2.34 0.93
CA LYS A 39 -3.55 -2.14 -0.25
C LYS A 39 -4.10 -0.73 -0.32
N GLY A 40 -4.54 -0.18 0.81
CA GLY A 40 -5.01 1.21 0.90
C GLY A 40 -3.91 2.21 0.53
N LEU A 41 -2.70 2.02 1.06
CA LEU A 41 -1.53 2.85 0.70
C LEU A 41 -1.21 2.76 -0.80
N ALA A 42 -1.16 1.56 -1.35
CA ALA A 42 -0.90 1.35 -2.79
C ALA A 42 -1.96 2.06 -3.65
N GLN A 43 -3.24 1.97 -3.28
CA GLN A 43 -4.33 2.63 -3.97
C GLN A 43 -4.20 4.16 -3.93
N MET A 44 -3.88 4.75 -2.78
CA MET A 44 -3.68 6.20 -2.67
C MET A 44 -2.47 6.70 -3.49
N VAL A 45 -1.39 5.91 -3.55
CA VAL A 45 -0.24 6.22 -4.42
C VAL A 45 -0.62 6.13 -5.90
N ASN A 46 -1.45 5.14 -6.28
CA ASN A 46 -2.00 5.03 -7.64
C ASN A 46 -2.92 6.21 -7.98
N GLU A 47 -3.73 6.67 -7.04
CA GLU A 47 -4.59 7.86 -7.21
C GLU A 47 -3.75 9.12 -7.42
N LEU A 48 -2.71 9.34 -6.60
CA LEU A 48 -1.78 10.45 -6.76
C LEU A 48 -1.07 10.40 -8.12
N ASN A 49 -0.64 9.21 -8.54
CA ASN A 49 -0.06 8.98 -9.86
C ASN A 49 -1.04 9.35 -10.98
N GLY A 50 -2.31 8.95 -10.87
CA GLY A 50 -3.37 9.31 -11.79
C GLY A 50 -3.60 10.83 -11.86
N ALA A 51 -3.64 11.50 -10.71
CA ALA A 51 -3.84 12.94 -10.60
C ALA A 51 -2.71 13.74 -11.26
N ILE A 52 -1.46 13.31 -11.08
CA ILE A 52 -0.28 13.92 -11.71
C ILE A 52 -0.30 13.71 -13.23
N HIS A 53 -0.52 12.49 -13.70
CA HIS A 53 -0.55 12.20 -15.15
C HIS A 53 -1.77 12.77 -15.87
N GLY A 54 -2.89 12.91 -15.16
CA GLY A 54 -4.14 13.46 -15.68
C GLY A 54 -4.18 14.99 -15.67
N GLY A 55 -3.13 15.66 -15.16
CA GLY A 55 -3.09 17.11 -15.05
C GLY A 55 -4.17 17.68 -14.13
N TRP A 56 -4.56 16.92 -13.10
CA TRP A 56 -5.58 17.37 -12.14
C TRP A 56 -5.08 18.58 -11.36
N GLY A 57 -6.01 19.44 -10.92
CA GLY A 57 -5.67 20.67 -10.22
C GLY A 57 -4.91 20.44 -8.91
N LYS A 58 -4.14 21.45 -8.49
CA LYS A 58 -3.33 21.42 -7.26
C LYS A 58 -4.15 20.99 -6.04
N GLU A 59 -5.33 21.59 -5.83
CA GLU A 59 -6.20 21.29 -4.68
C GLU A 59 -6.52 19.79 -4.54
N THR A 60 -6.86 19.13 -5.65
CA THR A 60 -7.13 17.68 -5.64
C THR A 60 -5.88 16.87 -5.30
N ARG A 61 -4.70 17.27 -5.82
CA ARG A 61 -3.43 16.60 -5.48
C ARG A 61 -3.09 16.79 -3.99
N ASP A 62 -3.32 17.98 -3.45
CA ASP A 62 -3.09 18.29 -2.05
C ASP A 62 -3.95 17.42 -1.14
N ASP A 63 -5.24 17.27 -1.46
CA ASP A 63 -6.16 16.41 -0.71
C ASP A 63 -5.69 14.95 -0.69
N ILE A 64 -5.20 14.44 -1.82
CA ILE A 64 -4.65 13.07 -1.91
C ILE A 64 -3.39 12.95 -1.06
N ILE A 65 -2.47 13.92 -1.12
CA ILE A 65 -1.23 13.92 -0.35
C ILE A 65 -1.51 13.98 1.17
N VAL A 66 -2.47 14.80 1.60
CA VAL A 66 -2.87 14.90 3.02
C VAL A 66 -3.47 13.58 3.50
N LYS A 67 -4.38 12.98 2.72
CA LYS A 67 -4.96 11.67 3.04
C LYS A 67 -3.89 10.58 3.12
N LEU A 68 -2.98 10.55 2.16
CA LEU A 68 -1.87 9.58 2.13
C LEU A 68 -0.97 9.71 3.37
N LEU A 69 -0.61 10.94 3.75
CA LEU A 69 0.23 11.18 4.93
C LEU A 69 -0.46 10.74 6.21
N GLU A 70 -1.74 11.06 6.37
CA GLU A 70 -2.50 10.66 7.56
C GLU A 70 -2.68 9.14 7.63
N TYR A 71 -3.04 8.51 6.51
CA TYR A 71 -3.18 7.06 6.44
C TYR A 71 -1.86 6.33 6.73
N THR A 72 -0.73 6.88 6.24
CA THR A 72 0.61 6.35 6.54
C THR A 72 0.93 6.39 8.03
N ARG A 73 0.57 7.48 8.73
CA ARG A 73 0.77 7.58 10.18
C ARG A 73 -0.05 6.55 10.95
N VAL A 74 -1.32 6.39 10.59
CA VAL A 74 -2.20 5.39 11.20
C VAL A 74 -1.66 3.99 10.98
N HIS A 75 -1.24 3.69 9.75
CA HIS A 75 -0.62 2.41 9.41
C HIS A 75 0.62 2.10 10.26
N PHE A 76 1.57 3.04 10.32
CA PHE A 76 2.77 2.87 11.16
C PHE A 76 2.44 2.73 12.64
N ALA A 77 1.46 3.47 13.15
CA ALA A 77 1.01 3.31 14.53
C ALA A 77 0.41 1.92 14.80
N THR A 78 -0.31 1.33 13.83
CA THR A 78 -0.83 -0.04 13.91
C THR A 78 0.33 -1.03 14.01
N GLU A 79 1.29 -0.98 13.10
CA GLU A 79 2.44 -1.89 13.09
C GLU A 79 3.31 -1.75 14.34
N GLU A 80 3.61 -0.52 14.76
CA GLU A 80 4.38 -0.25 15.98
C GLU A 80 3.67 -0.80 17.23
N SER A 81 2.35 -0.73 17.28
CA SER A 81 1.55 -1.32 18.36
C SER A 81 1.65 -2.84 18.35
N LEU A 82 1.50 -3.47 17.17
CA LEU A 82 1.63 -4.91 17.00
C LEU A 82 3.04 -5.40 17.38
N MET A 83 4.07 -4.70 16.92
CA MET A 83 5.47 -4.97 17.26
C MET A 83 5.73 -4.82 18.76
N SER A 84 5.18 -3.79 19.40
CA SER A 84 5.36 -3.56 20.84
C SER A 84 4.68 -4.64 21.68
N ILE A 85 3.44 -5.02 21.37
CA ILE A 85 2.67 -6.01 22.15
C ILE A 85 3.27 -7.42 22.01
N SER A 86 3.86 -7.72 20.85
CA SER A 86 4.48 -9.02 20.57
C SER A 86 5.96 -9.10 20.99
N ASN A 87 6.54 -8.02 21.54
CA ASN A 87 7.96 -7.89 21.85
C ASN A 87 8.86 -8.15 20.63
N TYR A 88 8.49 -7.61 19.46
CA TYR A 88 9.27 -7.76 18.24
C TYR A 88 10.70 -7.21 18.41
N PRO A 89 11.76 -8.01 18.20
CA PRO A 89 13.14 -7.61 18.52
C PRO A 89 13.66 -6.39 17.75
N HIS A 90 13.11 -6.12 16.57
CA HIS A 90 13.61 -5.05 15.68
C HIS A 90 12.71 -3.79 15.68
N LEU A 91 11.76 -3.67 16.62
CA LEU A 91 10.84 -2.53 16.73
C LEU A 91 11.54 -1.17 16.61
N LYS A 92 12.67 -0.98 17.31
CA LYS A 92 13.37 0.32 17.33
C LYS A 92 13.90 0.72 15.95
N GLU A 93 14.47 -0.22 15.20
CA GLU A 93 15.01 0.08 13.87
C GLU A 93 13.88 0.30 12.86
N HIS A 94 12.84 -0.53 12.93
CA HIS A 94 11.66 -0.42 12.07
C HIS A 94 10.96 0.94 12.26
N LYS A 95 10.71 1.35 13.51
CA LYS A 95 10.16 2.67 13.83
C LYS A 95 11.02 3.83 13.30
N LYS A 96 12.35 3.69 13.31
CA LYS A 96 13.25 4.72 12.77
C LYS A 96 13.09 4.87 11.25
N GLN A 97 12.84 3.78 10.52
CA GLN A 97 12.53 3.83 9.09
C GLN A 97 11.21 4.59 8.83
N HIS A 98 10.19 4.35 9.66
CA HIS A 98 8.91 5.08 9.61
C HIS A 98 9.10 6.58 9.83
N GLU A 99 9.80 6.96 10.91
CA GLU A 99 10.09 8.36 11.23
C GLU A 99 10.82 9.07 10.08
N ASN A 100 11.82 8.40 9.49
CA ASN A 100 12.57 8.92 8.34
C ASN A 100 11.66 9.14 7.12
N LEU A 101 10.75 8.21 6.80
CA LEU A 101 9.81 8.43 5.70
C LEU A 101 8.94 9.66 5.96
N ILE A 102 8.37 9.77 7.16
CA ILE A 102 7.49 10.88 7.51
C ILE A 102 8.22 12.23 7.35
N ASP A 103 9.48 12.31 7.73
CA ASP A 103 10.27 13.53 7.59
C ASP A 103 10.62 13.85 6.13
N ILE A 104 10.93 12.83 5.31
CA ILE A 104 11.10 12.99 3.86
C ILE A 104 9.82 13.52 3.22
N VAL A 105 8.66 12.96 3.57
CA VAL A 105 7.36 13.38 3.02
C VAL A 105 7.03 14.81 3.45
N LYS A 106 7.24 15.19 4.72
CA LYS A 106 7.06 16.58 5.17
C LYS A 106 7.95 17.56 4.38
N ALA A 107 9.23 17.20 4.17
CA ALA A 107 10.16 18.02 3.41
C ALA A 107 9.71 18.16 1.95
N TYR A 108 9.17 17.10 1.36
CA TYR A 108 8.59 17.14 0.03
C TYR A 108 7.36 18.07 -0.02
N VAL A 109 6.39 17.91 0.90
CA VAL A 109 5.18 18.76 0.96
C VAL A 109 5.54 20.24 1.04
N LYS A 110 6.56 20.60 1.82
CA LYS A 110 7.06 21.98 1.90
C LYS A 110 7.54 22.48 0.52
N LYS A 111 8.40 21.72 -0.16
CA LYS A 111 8.92 22.07 -1.49
C LYS A 111 7.82 22.14 -2.54
N TYR A 112 6.90 21.19 -2.52
CA TYR A 112 5.76 21.12 -3.42
C TYR A 112 4.82 22.33 -3.26
N ASN A 113 4.64 22.85 -2.05
CA ASN A 113 3.88 24.09 -1.83
C ASN A 113 4.57 25.33 -2.42
N GLU A 114 5.90 25.35 -2.48
CA GLU A 114 6.69 26.42 -3.09
C GLU A 114 6.71 26.31 -4.63
N ASN A 115 6.73 25.09 -5.18
CA ASN A 115 6.71 24.82 -6.62
C ASN A 115 5.95 23.52 -6.95
N PRO A 116 4.62 23.58 -7.18
CA PRO A 116 3.76 22.40 -7.35
C PRO A 116 4.02 21.55 -8.61
N GLU A 117 4.79 22.06 -9.56
CA GLU A 117 5.10 21.38 -10.81
C GLU A 117 6.52 20.78 -10.82
N ALA A 118 7.38 21.19 -9.88
CA ALA A 118 8.69 20.58 -9.69
C ALA A 118 8.58 19.28 -8.87
N SER A 119 9.17 18.20 -9.36
CA SER A 119 9.44 16.96 -8.62
C SER A 119 8.27 16.00 -8.32
N ASN A 120 7.11 16.16 -8.97
CA ASN A 120 5.97 15.24 -8.81
C ASN A 120 6.30 13.76 -9.13
N TYR A 121 7.03 13.51 -10.22
CA TYR A 121 7.37 12.14 -10.64
C TYR A 121 8.44 11.52 -9.75
N GLU A 122 9.50 12.26 -9.40
CA GLU A 122 10.58 11.77 -8.54
C GLU A 122 10.05 11.32 -7.19
N PHE A 123 9.12 12.10 -6.62
CA PHE A 123 8.49 11.75 -5.35
C PHE A 123 7.57 10.54 -5.45
N LEU A 124 6.76 10.43 -6.52
CA LEU A 124 5.97 9.22 -6.78
C LEU A 124 6.82 7.96 -6.87
N PHE A 125 7.92 8.01 -7.65
CA PHE A 125 8.86 6.88 -7.76
C PHE A 125 9.54 6.57 -6.44
N PHE A 126 9.89 7.59 -5.66
CA PHE A 126 10.40 7.41 -4.31
C PHE A 126 9.39 6.69 -3.42
N LEU A 127 8.14 7.15 -3.34
CA LEU A 127 7.09 6.54 -2.52
C LEU A 127 6.84 5.08 -2.90
N LYS A 128 6.69 4.80 -4.21
CA LYS A 128 6.52 3.43 -4.70
C LYS A 128 7.69 2.54 -4.29
N ARG A 129 8.92 3.00 -4.51
CA ARG A 129 10.11 2.23 -4.16
C ARG A 129 10.17 1.99 -2.66
N TRP A 130 9.97 3.03 -1.86
CA TRP A 130 10.01 2.93 -0.40
C TRP A 130 8.96 1.92 0.09
N LEU A 131 7.70 2.06 -0.33
CA LEU A 131 6.61 1.19 0.10
C LEU A 131 6.89 -0.27 -0.27
N VAL A 132 7.25 -0.55 -1.53
CA VAL A 132 7.50 -1.93 -1.98
C VAL A 132 8.71 -2.53 -1.28
N GLU A 133 9.81 -1.79 -1.12
CA GLU A 133 11.00 -2.31 -0.47
C GLU A 133 10.80 -2.54 1.03
N HIS A 134 10.14 -1.60 1.72
CA HIS A 134 9.84 -1.68 3.15
C HIS A 134 8.95 -2.88 3.47
N ILE A 135 7.87 -3.07 2.71
CA ILE A 135 7.00 -4.24 2.83
C ILE A 135 7.80 -5.53 2.66
N MET A 136 8.60 -5.61 1.60
CA MET A 136 9.29 -6.84 1.21
C MET A 136 10.44 -7.22 2.15
N LYS A 137 11.06 -6.24 2.82
CA LYS A 137 12.26 -6.45 3.65
C LYS A 137 11.96 -6.43 5.14
N ASP A 138 11.16 -5.48 5.60
CA ASP A 138 10.98 -5.18 7.02
C ASP A 138 9.60 -5.67 7.51
N ASP A 139 8.51 -5.37 6.80
CA ASP A 139 7.15 -5.75 7.24
C ASP A 139 6.92 -7.25 7.14
N LYS A 140 7.50 -7.92 6.14
CA LYS A 140 7.44 -9.38 6.04
C LYS A 140 8.08 -10.09 7.22
N LEU A 141 9.25 -9.62 7.68
CA LEU A 141 9.91 -10.19 8.86
C LEU A 141 9.05 -9.99 10.12
N MET A 142 8.41 -8.83 10.23
CA MET A 142 7.44 -8.54 11.28
C MET A 142 6.23 -9.48 11.19
N GLY A 143 5.63 -9.63 10.01
CA GLY A 143 4.48 -10.52 9.78
C GLY A 143 4.78 -11.99 10.11
N GLU A 144 5.93 -12.51 9.64
CA GLU A 144 6.41 -13.85 9.98
C GLU A 144 6.54 -14.06 11.49
N TYR A 145 7.11 -13.08 12.19
CA TYR A 145 7.25 -13.11 13.64
C TYR A 145 5.88 -13.13 14.34
N LEU A 146 4.97 -12.21 13.98
CA LEU A 146 3.63 -12.13 14.59
C LEU A 146 2.79 -13.40 14.38
N ILE A 147 2.90 -14.02 13.20
CA ILE A 147 2.24 -15.30 12.90
C ILE A 147 2.82 -16.40 13.79
N LYS A 148 4.15 -16.47 13.90
CA LYS A 148 4.84 -17.48 14.71
C LYS A 148 4.52 -17.36 16.20
N THR A 149 4.33 -16.14 16.72
CA THR A 149 3.99 -15.91 18.13
C THR A 149 2.48 -15.98 18.41
N GLY A 150 1.63 -16.14 17.39
CA GLY A 150 0.18 -16.21 17.54
C GLY A 150 -0.44 -14.89 17.99
N SER A 151 0.23 -13.75 17.75
CA SER A 151 -0.18 -12.44 18.25
C SER A 151 -1.26 -11.76 17.40
N VAL A 152 -1.64 -12.35 16.26
CA VAL A 152 -2.54 -11.72 15.28
C VAL A 152 -3.48 -12.73 14.59
N LYS A 153 -4.56 -12.21 14.00
CA LYS A 153 -5.41 -12.97 13.07
C LYS A 153 -4.69 -13.11 11.73
N THR A 154 -4.47 -14.34 11.31
CA THR A 154 -3.79 -14.65 10.05
C THR A 154 -4.77 -14.61 8.87
N LYS A 155 -4.26 -14.24 7.69
CA LYS A 155 -5.01 -14.41 6.43
C LYS A 155 -5.29 -15.89 6.23
N LYS A 156 -6.57 -16.26 6.07
CA LYS A 156 -6.93 -17.66 5.81
C LYS A 156 -6.31 -18.10 4.49
N PRO A 157 -5.71 -19.31 4.40
CA PRO A 157 -5.24 -19.82 3.12
C PRO A 157 -6.41 -19.91 2.16
N THR A 158 -6.27 -19.33 0.98
CA THR A 158 -7.20 -19.44 -0.15
C THR A 158 -7.09 -20.83 -0.77
N SER A 159 -7.36 -21.88 0.01
CA SER A 159 -7.45 -23.25 -0.48
C SER A 159 -8.90 -23.58 -0.84
N TRP A 160 -9.17 -23.73 -2.14
CA TRP A 160 -10.43 -24.19 -2.72
C TRP A 160 -10.57 -25.73 -2.75
N TRP A 161 -9.81 -26.46 -1.92
CA TRP A 161 -9.83 -27.94 -1.88
C TRP A 161 -10.17 -28.53 -0.50
N GLY A 162 -11.01 -27.85 0.29
CA GLY A 162 -11.48 -28.30 1.60
C GLY A 162 -12.71 -29.22 1.57
N GLY A 163 -12.86 -30.09 0.56
CA GLY A 163 -14.15 -30.76 0.31
C GLY A 163 -14.10 -32.16 -0.35
N LEU A 164 -13.13 -33.02 -0.05
CA LEU A 164 -13.30 -34.46 -0.26
C LEU A 164 -13.09 -35.23 1.05
N ARG A 165 -14.13 -35.20 1.89
CA ARG A 165 -14.35 -36.29 2.86
C ARG A 165 -14.84 -37.50 2.05
N LYS A 166 -13.99 -38.52 1.85
CA LYS A 166 -14.49 -39.91 1.87
C LYS A 166 -14.47 -40.34 3.34
N PRO A 167 -15.61 -40.79 3.86
CA PRO A 167 -15.75 -42.24 4.03
C PRO A 167 -17.20 -42.70 3.79
N PHE A 168 -17.39 -43.61 2.84
CA PHE A 168 -18.47 -44.58 2.93
C PHE A 168 -17.93 -45.90 2.43
N GLY A 169 -17.83 -46.86 3.35
CA GLY A 169 -17.65 -48.26 3.03
C GLY A 169 -18.97 -48.88 2.60
N HIS A 170 -18.87 -49.86 1.72
CA HIS A 170 -19.59 -51.13 1.73
C HIS A 170 -18.57 -52.20 1.38
#